data_AF-A0A3C0T8U4-F1
#
_entry.id   AF-A0A3C0T8U4-F1
#
_cell.length_a   1.000
_cell.length_b   1.000
_cell.length_c   1.000
_cell.angle_alpha   90.00
_cell.angle_beta   90.00
_cell.angle_gamma   90.00
#
_symmetry.space_group_name_H-M   'P 1'
#
loop_
_entity.id
_entity.type
_entity.pdbx_description
1 polymer ?
#
loop_
_entity_poly.entity_id
_entity_poly.type
_entity_poly.pdbx_seq_one_letter_code
_entity_poly.pdbx_strand_id
1 'polypeptide(L)' 'MGLILFSIMLSIILGCCTWLVLGESFPLKEEEKWPVMNNIACYSALLALPIYLVIFFTF' A
#
# COMPACT_ATOMS: atom_id res chain seq x y z
N MET A 1 -4.82 4.36 19.91
CA MET A 1 -5.56 4.90 18.73
C MET A 1 -4.66 5.67 17.79
N GLY A 2 -3.81 6.60 18.28
CA GLY A 2 -2.89 7.37 17.42
C GLY A 2 -1.97 6.51 16.55
N LEU A 3 -1.35 5.47 17.11
CA LEU A 3 -0.48 4.57 16.34
C LEU A 3 -1.21 3.78 15.23
N ILE A 4 -2.48 3.44 15.44
CA ILE A 4 -3.31 2.77 14.42
C ILE A 4 -3.58 3.72 13.26
N LEU A 5 -3.95 4.97 13.55
CA LEU A 5 -4.12 6.00 12.51
C LEU A 5 -2.82 6.25 11.77
N PHE A 6 -1.70 6.32 12.50
CA PHE A 6 -0.38 6.49 11.89
C PHE A 6 -0.01 5.32 10.97
N SER A 7 -0.25 4.07 11.37
CA SER A 7 0.02 2.91 10.52
C SER A 7 -0.82 2.93 9.25
N ILE A 8 -2.09 3.34 9.32
CA ILE A 8 -2.96 3.46 8.15
C ILE A 8 -2.43 4.55 7.21
N MET A 9 -2.14 5.75 7.72
CA MET A 9 -1.60 6.86 6.92
C MET A 9 -0.29 6.48 6.24
N LEU A 10 0.62 5.84 7.00
CA LEU A 10 1.91 5.41 6.47
C LEU A 10 1.75 4.36 5.37
N SER A 11 0.77 3.46 5.50
CA SER A 11 0.47 2.44 4.49
C SER A 11 -0.04 3.04 3.18
N ILE A 12 -0.87 4.08 3.25
CA ILE A 12 -1.33 4.81 2.06
C ILE A 12 -0.17 5.55 1.40
N ILE A 13 0.65 6.27 2.18
CA ILE A 13 1.79 7.02 1.65
C ILE A 13 2.78 6.07 0.98
N LEU A 14 3.15 4.97 1.65
CA LEU A 14 4.05 3.99 1.09
C LEU A 14 3.42 3.25 -0.09
N GLY A 15 2.11 2.99 -0.07
CA GLY A 15 1.34 2.47 -1.20
C GLY A 15 1.49 3.33 -2.45
N CYS A 16 1.34 4.66 -2.32
CA CYS A 16 1.60 5.62 -3.39
C CYS A 16 3.07 5.58 -3.84
N CYS A 17 4.04 5.50 -2.93
CA CYS A 17 5.45 5.39 -3.28
C CYS A 17 5.74 4.11 -4.07
N THR A 18 5.18 2.96 -3.68
CA THR A 18 5.31 1.71 -4.45
C THR A 18 4.67 1.82 -5.83
N TRP A 19 3.53 2.50 -5.97
CA TRP A 19 2.95 2.76 -7.27
C TRP A 19 3.84 3.64 -8.16
N LEU A 20 4.52 4.65 -7.62
CA LEU A 20 5.48 5.45 -8.39
C LEU A 20 6.66 4.64 -8.93
N VAL A 21 7.04 3.56 -8.23
CA VAL A 21 8.17 2.69 -8.63
C VAL A 21 7.72 1.58 -9.57
N LEU A 22 6.58 0.94 -9.29
CA LEU A 22 6.09 -0.25 -10.00
C LEU A 22 5.04 0.05 -11.07
N GLY A 23 4.46 1.25 -11.07
CA GLY A 23 3.39 1.66 -11.96
C GLY A 23 2.12 0.82 -11.82
N GLU A 24 1.32 0.82 -12.88
CA GLU A 24 0.09 0.04 -13.03
C GLU A 24 0.41 -1.42 -13.36
N SER A 25 0.92 -2.16 -12.38
CA SER A 25 1.29 -3.57 -12.57
C SER A 25 0.10 -4.52 -12.46
N PHE A 26 -0.95 -4.15 -11.72
CA PHE A 26 -2.11 -5.01 -11.48
C PHE A 26 -3.21 -4.84 -12.55
N PRO A 27 -3.88 -5.94 -12.95
CA PRO A 27 -3.61 -7.33 -12.58
C PRO A 27 -2.30 -7.84 -13.24
N LEU A 28 -1.58 -8.69 -12.51
CA LEU A 28 -0.32 -9.25 -13.00
C LEU A 28 -0.59 -10.15 -14.21
N LYS A 29 0.23 -10.02 -15.26
CA LYS A 29 0.18 -10.81 -16.51
C LYS A 29 -1.05 -10.61 -17.40
N GLU A 30 -1.86 -9.59 -17.14
CA GLU A 30 -2.95 -9.15 -18.03
C GLU A 30 -2.50 -7.95 -18.88
N GLU A 31 -2.97 -7.89 -20.12
CA GLU A 31 -2.78 -6.75 -21.03
C GLU A 31 -3.60 -5.54 -20.59
N GLU A 32 -4.81 -5.76 -20.09
CA GLU A 32 -5.67 -4.71 -19.54
C GLU A 32 -5.34 -4.49 -18.06
N LYS A 33 -4.80 -3.30 -17.76
CA LYS A 33 -4.43 -2.90 -16.40
C LYS A 33 -5.57 -2.22 -15.69
N TRP A 34 -5.61 -2.40 -14.37
CA TRP A 34 -6.52 -1.65 -13.51
C TRP A 34 -6.13 -0.17 -13.50
N PRO A 35 -7.12 0.73 -13.29
CA PRO A 35 -6.83 2.16 -13.16
C PRO A 35 -5.89 2.44 -11.98
N VAL A 36 -5.13 3.53 -12.07
CA VAL A 36 -4.22 4.06 -11.02
C VAL A 36 -4.76 3.85 -9.60
N MET A 37 -6.00 4.27 -9.34
CA MET A 37 -6.59 4.23 -7.99
C MET A 37 -6.65 2.80 -7.41
N ASN A 38 -6.97 1.82 -8.24
CA ASN A 38 -7.05 0.42 -7.82
C ASN A 38 -5.67 -0.17 -7.57
N ASN A 39 -4.67 0.22 -8.36
CA ASN A 39 -3.28 -0.17 -8.12
C ASN A 39 -2.78 0.38 -6.78
N ILE A 40 -2.96 1.69 -6.54
CA ILE A 40 -2.57 2.34 -5.28
C ILE A 40 -3.29 1.70 -4.08
N ALA A 41 -4.60 1.45 -4.19
CA ALA A 41 -5.36 0.78 -3.14
C ALA A 41 -4.82 -0.63 -2.85
N CYS A 42 -4.48 -1.40 -3.90
CA CYS A 42 -3.90 -2.73 -3.75
C CYS A 42 -2.53 -2.69 -3.07
N TYR A 43 -1.62 -1.82 -3.51
CA TYR A 43 -0.33 -1.64 -2.86
C TYR A 43 -0.47 -1.20 -1.40
N SER A 44 -1.38 -0.26 -1.12
CA SER A 44 -1.64 0.24 0.23
C SER A 44 -2.18 -0.86 1.14
N ALA A 45 -3.10 -1.69 0.64
CA ALA A 45 -3.66 -2.83 1.38
C ALA A 45 -2.61 -3.91 1.65
N LEU A 46 -1.74 -4.20 0.67
CA LEU A 46 -0.62 -5.13 0.83
C LEU A 46 0.38 -4.64 1.89
N LEU A 47 0.59 -3.32 1.97
CA LEU A 47 1.50 -2.69 2.93
C LEU A 47 0.88 -2.48 4.32
N ALA A 48 -0.45 -2.49 4.44
CA ALA A 48 -1.15 -2.24 5.71
C ALA A 48 -0.73 -3.20 6.83
N LEU A 49 -0.72 -4.50 6.54
CA LEU A 49 -0.37 -5.52 7.52
C LEU A 49 1.11 -5.46 7.94
N PRO A 50 2.10 -5.44 7.03
CA PRO A 50 3.50 -5.37 7.43
C PRO A 50 3.82 -4.06 8.17
N ILE A 51 3.25 -2.92 7.77
CA ILE A 51 3.47 -1.65 8.48
C ILE A 51 2.85 -1.67 9.88
N TYR A 52 1.63 -2.20 10.00
CA TYR A 52 1.00 -2.38 11.31
C TYR A 52 1.88 -3.25 12.22
N LEU A 53 2.33 -4.40 11.72
CA LEU A 53 3.18 -5.31 12.50
C LEU A 53 4.49 -4.65 12.90
N VAL A 54 5.18 -3.94 11.99
CA VAL A 54 6.44 -3.25 12.29
C VAL A 54 6.25 -2.19 13.38
N ILE A 55 5.19 -1.38 13.28
CA ILE A 55 4.92 -0.32 14.26
C ILE A 55 4.63 -0.92 15.63
N PHE A 56 3.69 -1.87 15.72
CA PHE A 56 3.26 -2.43 17.01
C PHE A 56 4.23 -3.43 17.62
N PHE A 57 5.19 -3.95 16.85
CA PHE A 57 6.26 -4.79 17.39
C PHE A 57 7.44 -3.95 17.90
N THR A 58 7.62 -2.74 17.38
CA THR A 58 8.77 -1.87 17.71
C THR A 58 8.44 -0.82 18.79
N PHE A 59 7.20 -0.35 18.85
CA PHE A 59 6.72 0.69 19.76
C PHE A 59 5.61 0.17 20.67
#